data_AF-A0A3C0QHN5-F1
#
_entry.id   AF-A0A3C0QHN5-F1
#
_cell.length_a   1.000
_cell.length_b   1.000
_cell.length_c   1.000
_cell.angle_alpha   90.00
_cell.angle_beta   90.00
_cell.angle_gamma   90.00
#
_symmetry.space_group_name_H-M   'P 1'
#
loop_
_entity.id
_entity.type
_entity.pdbx_description
1 polymer ?
#
loop_
_entity_poly.entity_id
_entity_poly.type
_entity_poly.pdbx_seq_one_letter_code
_entity_poly.pdbx_strand_id
1 'polypeptide(L)' 'VGTGGTITGIAEALKERKENFQAIAVEPERSPVLSGGKPGPHKIQGIGAGFVPDVLKVCLIDEIIKV' A
#
# COMPACT_ATOMS: atom_id res chain seq x y z
N VAL A 1 0.01 -2.70 3.78
CA VAL A 1 -1.06 -2.97 2.80
C VAL A 1 -1.16 -4.48 2.62
N GLY A 2 -2.35 -5.05 2.83
CA GLY A 2 -2.65 -6.47 2.55
C GLY A 2 -3.16 -6.62 1.13
N THR A 3 -4.48 -6.75 0.97
CA THR A 3 -5.14 -6.81 -0.35
C THR A 3 -5.08 -5.48 -1.11
N GLY A 4 -5.01 -4.34 -0.42
CA GLY A 4 -4.99 -3.02 -1.07
C GLY A 4 -6.35 -2.38 -1.31
N GLY A 5 -7.46 -3.09 -1.06
CA GLY A 5 -8.81 -2.56 -1.27
C GLY A 5 -9.11 -1.31 -0.44
N THR A 6 -8.70 -1.29 0.83
CA THR A 6 -8.95 -0.16 1.74
C THR A 6 -8.28 1.13 1.25
N ILE A 7 -6.98 1.09 0.96
CA ILE A 7 -6.25 2.29 0.52
C ILE A 7 -6.69 2.74 -0.87
N THR A 8 -6.97 1.80 -1.78
CA THR A 8 -7.46 2.11 -3.13
C THR A 8 -8.83 2.80 -3.07
N GLY A 9 -9.83 2.18 -2.44
CA GLY A 9 -11.18 2.75 -2.41
C GLY A 9 -11.25 4.09 -1.66
N ILE A 10 -10.47 4.26 -0.58
CA ILE A 10 -10.38 5.54 0.14
C ILE A 10 -9.72 6.60 -0.75
N ALA A 11 -8.60 6.28 -1.41
CA ALA A 11 -7.90 7.24 -2.25
C ALA A 11 -8.76 7.70 -3.44
N GLU A 12 -9.48 6.80 -4.09
CA GLU A 12 -10.44 7.14 -5.15
C GLU A 12 -11.52 8.11 -4.64
N ALA A 13 -12.15 7.77 -3.52
CA ALA A 13 -13.26 8.57 -3.00
C ALA A 13 -12.84 9.96 -2.46
N LEU A 14 -11.62 10.07 -1.91
CA LEU A 14 -11.18 11.27 -1.21
C LEU A 14 -10.32 12.20 -2.06
N LYS A 15 -9.53 11.71 -3.02
CA LYS A 15 -8.70 12.57 -3.88
C LYS A 15 -9.55 13.52 -4.73
N GLU A 16 -10.73 13.09 -5.17
CA GLU A 16 -11.69 13.94 -5.89
C GLU A 16 -12.33 15.03 -4.99
N ARG A 17 -12.36 14.82 -3.67
CA ARG A 17 -13.05 15.70 -2.71
C ARG A 17 -12.11 16.64 -1.96
N LYS A 18 -10.83 16.30 -1.91
CA LYS A 18 -9.80 17.06 -1.18
C LYS A 18 -8.48 16.92 -1.92
N GLU A 19 -8.11 17.97 -2.67
CA GLU A 19 -6.88 17.98 -3.49
C GLU A 19 -5.63 17.68 -2.67
N ASN A 20 -5.58 18.14 -1.41
CA ASN A 20 -4.43 17.92 -0.52
C ASN A 20 -4.50 16.59 0.26
N PHE A 21 -5.37 15.65 -0.12
CA PHE A 21 -5.43 14.33 0.51
C PHE A 21 -4.25 13.46 0.04
N GLN A 22 -3.52 12.91 1.00
CA GLN A 22 -2.41 11.99 0.74
C GLN A 22 -2.76 10.57 1.18
N ALA A 23 -2.52 9.61 0.30
CA ALA A 23 -2.63 8.18 0.55
C ALA A 23 -1.23 7.60 0.73
N ILE A 24 -0.89 7.25 1.97
CA ILE A 24 0.41 6.69 2.34
C ILE A 24 0.25 5.19 2.60
N ALA A 25 0.96 4.37 1.82
CA ALA A 25 0.99 2.93 2.00
C ALA A 25 2.05 2.55 3.02
N VAL A 26 1.75 1.56 3.88
CA VAL A 26 2.71 1.00 4.83
C VAL A 26 3.00 -0.45 4.46
N GLU A 27 4.26 -0.88 4.47
CA GLU A 27 4.65 -2.27 4.22
C GLU A 27 5.78 -2.76 5.14
N PRO A 28 5.94 -4.08 5.34
CA PRO A 28 7.01 -4.60 6.18
C PRO A 28 8.39 -4.38 5.56
N GLU A 29 9.37 -3.92 6.34
CA GLU A 29 10.75 -3.74 5.88
C GLU A 29 11.38 -5.05 5.38
N ARG A 30 10.97 -6.18 5.95
CA ARG A 30 11.43 -7.52 5.55
C ARG A 30 10.75 -8.09 4.30
N SER A 31 9.71 -7.42 3.79
CA SER A 31 9.01 -7.81 2.55
C SER A 31 8.53 -6.60 1.74
N PRO A 32 9.43 -5.68 1.34
CA PRO A 32 9.05 -4.36 0.84
C PRO A 32 8.80 -4.37 -0.66
N VAL A 33 7.79 -5.13 -1.09
CA VAL A 33 7.48 -5.38 -2.51
C VAL A 33 6.99 -4.12 -3.21
N LEU A 34 6.20 -3.26 -2.53
CA LEU A 34 5.71 -2.01 -3.11
C LEU A 34 6.88 -1.03 -3.38
N SER A 35 7.93 -1.09 -2.57
CA SER A 35 9.17 -0.33 -2.77
C SER A 35 10.16 -1.00 -3.74
N GLY A 36 9.77 -2.03 -4.48
CA GLY A 36 10.62 -2.75 -5.44
C GLY A 36 11.61 -3.73 -4.81
N GLY A 37 11.48 -4.03 -3.52
CA GLY A 37 12.26 -5.07 -2.85
C GLY A 37 11.73 -6.48 -3.11
N LYS A 38 12.39 -7.48 -2.54
CA LYS A 38 11.99 -8.88 -2.63
C LYS A 38 10.99 -9.24 -1.52
N PRO A 39 10.06 -10.18 -1.75
CA PRO A 39 9.20 -10.69 -0.70
C PRO A 39 10.00 -11.46 0.36
N GLY A 40 9.52 -11.46 1.60
CA GLY A 40 10.18 -12.15 2.70
C GLY A 40 9.28 -12.37 3.93
N PRO A 41 9.68 -13.24 4.86
CA PRO A 41 8.89 -13.51 6.06
C PRO A 41 8.91 -12.32 7.04
N HIS A 42 7.73 -11.95 7.55
CA HIS A 42 7.56 -10.91 8.56
C HIS A 42 6.44 -11.27 9.56
N LYS A 43 6.34 -10.51 10.66
CA LYS A 43 5.38 -10.77 11.75
C LYS A 43 4.18 -9.81 11.79
N ILE A 44 4.10 -8.88 10.86
CA ILE A 44 2.99 -7.90 10.79
C ILE A 44 1.78 -8.53 10.11
N GLN A 45 0.89 -9.12 10.91
CA GLN A 45 -0.31 -9.80 10.40
C GLN A 45 -1.26 -8.81 9.70
N GLY A 46 -1.83 -9.24 8.58
CA GLY A 46 -2.84 -8.48 7.81
C GLY A 46 -2.28 -7.59 6.70
N ILE A 47 -0.96 -7.40 6.61
CA ILE A 47 -0.30 -6.67 5.52
C ILE A 47 0.88 -7.47 4.93
N GLY A 48 1.52 -6.97 3.87
CA GLY A 48 2.75 -7.55 3.35
C GLY A 48 2.53 -8.85 2.58
N ALA A 49 1.60 -8.86 1.62
CA ALA A 49 1.21 -10.07 0.90
C ALA A 49 2.33 -10.77 0.10
N GLY A 50 3.50 -10.15 -0.07
CA GLY A 50 4.62 -10.69 -0.83
C GLY A 50 4.48 -10.55 -2.36
N PHE A 51 3.46 -9.84 -2.82
CA PHE A 51 3.23 -9.45 -4.22
C PHE A 51 2.36 -8.18 -4.24
N VAL A 52 2.19 -7.57 -5.41
CA VAL A 52 1.26 -6.44 -5.62
C VAL A 52 -0.10 -7.01 -6.02
N PRO A 53 -1.17 -6.89 -5.20
CA PRO A 53 -2.48 -7.43 -5.57
C PRO A 53 -3.13 -6.64 -6.71
N ASP A 54 -3.88 -7.30 -7.59
CA ASP A 54 -4.54 -6.68 -8.75
C ASP A 54 -5.49 -5.53 -8.39
N VAL A 55 -6.11 -5.60 -7.20
CA VAL A 55 -7.04 -4.57 -6.72
C VAL A 55 -6.34 -3.32 -6.16
N LEU A 56 -5.01 -3.35 -5.98
CA LEU A 56 -4.23 -2.21 -5.49
C LEU A 56 -3.87 -1.27 -6.64
N LYS A 57 -4.42 -0.05 -6.64
CA LYS A 57 -4.04 0.98 -7.62
C LYS A 57 -2.83 1.77 -7.13
N VAL A 58 -1.63 1.31 -7.49
CA VAL A 58 -0.35 1.93 -7.06
C VAL A 58 -0.24 3.40 -7.48
N CYS A 59 -0.85 3.79 -8.60
CA CYS A 59 -0.88 5.18 -9.07
C CYS A 59 -1.61 6.16 -8.12
N LEU A 60 -2.40 5.66 -7.16
CA LEU A 60 -3.09 6.48 -6.17
C LEU A 60 -2.28 6.67 -4.88
N ILE A 61 -1.13 6.01 -4.75
CA ILE A 61 -0.27 6.07 -3.56
C ILE A 61 0.72 7.22 -3.73
N ASP A 62 0.76 8.14 -2.77
CA ASP A 62 1.68 9.29 -2.80
C ASP A 62 3.04 8.94 -2.17
N GLU A 63 3.03 8.04 -1.18
CA GLU A 63 4.23 7.62 -0.46
C GLU A 63 4.10 6.17 0.05
N ILE A 64 5.24 5.47 0.16
CA ILE A 64 5.34 4.14 0.76
C ILE A 64 6.33 4.20 1.93
N ILE A 65 5.87 3.82 3.12
CA ILE A 65 6.67 3.74 4.34
C ILE A 65 6.91 2.27 4.71
N LYS A 66 8.18 1.93 4.97
CA LYS A 66 8.59 0.62 5.48
C LYS A 66 8.60 0.62 7.00
N VAL A 67 8.07 -0.43 7.62
CA VAL A 67 8.01 -0.62 9.09
C VAL A 67 8.43 -2.01 9.53
#